data_AF-A0A0F7ZIE9-F1
#
_entry.id   AF-A0A0F7ZIE9-F1
#
_cell.length_a   1.000
_cell.length_b   1.000
_cell.length_c   1.000
_cell.angle_alpha   90.00
_cell.angle_beta   90.00
_cell.angle_gamma   90.00
#
_symmetry.space_group_name_H-M   'P 1'
#
loop_
_entity.id
_entity.type
_entity.pdbx_description
1 polymer ?
#
loop_
_entity_poly.entity_id
_entity_poly.type
_entity_poly.pdbx_seq_one_letter_code
_entity_poly.pdbx_strand_id
1 'polypeptide(L)'
;MDFAALMNKELSKSKKPEEATSKYVKRADVEAQRTASYLAEKKALEAEREAKAAAKRKREEEVTAENAAREEKRRKLAEESRRRRLEQEREEERARRKRLGLPDLDESKGESSEDGDSDKSNDVPEEELVSELRAMGQPATLFAESHAARLRRYRRLKTAVTNGPIPTTLELVDEKDMRVDGTMPKDSQGRKWLYRQLASYFTKVLTEYERAMENERRDTTAGKTAYAAMVQTRENMRPLFRKFEADDLDDSLVAPIVEIVQALQERRYVDANDGYLRLSIGKAAWPIGVTMVGIHERSAREKLHGGEKGHVMGDEVTRKFLQSIKRCLTFAQVRWPPEDLRQLMG
;
A
#
# COMPACT_ATOMS: atom_id res chain seq x y z
N MET A 1 -23.24 7.70 -48.35
CA MET A 1 -24.12 8.39 -47.38
C MET A 1 -25.05 9.29 -48.16
N ASP A 2 -26.34 9.00 -48.11
CA ASP A 2 -27.32 9.61 -49.02
C ASP A 2 -27.81 10.97 -48.48
N PHE A 3 -27.30 12.05 -49.08
CA PHE A 3 -27.56 13.43 -48.66
C PHE A 3 -29.04 13.79 -48.80
N ALA A 4 -29.76 13.14 -49.73
CA ALA A 4 -31.19 13.31 -49.91
C ALA A 4 -32.00 12.76 -48.71
N ALA A 5 -31.55 11.66 -48.12
CA ALA A 5 -32.19 11.07 -46.93
C ALA A 5 -31.99 11.94 -45.69
N LEU A 6 -30.82 12.61 -45.56
CA LEU A 6 -30.54 13.55 -44.48
C LEU A 6 -31.32 14.87 -44.63
N MET A 7 -31.42 15.42 -45.84
CA MET A 7 -32.22 16.60 -46.14
C MET A 7 -33.72 16.38 -45.92
N ASN A 8 -34.26 15.21 -46.31
CA ASN A 8 -35.66 14.88 -46.00
C ASN A 8 -35.92 14.71 -44.50
N LYS A 9 -34.91 14.28 -43.74
CA LYS A 9 -34.99 14.16 -42.28
C LYS A 9 -34.94 15.51 -41.57
N GLU A 10 -34.29 16.52 -42.16
CA GLU A 10 -34.34 17.91 -41.66
C GLU A 10 -35.60 18.64 -42.10
N LEU A 11 -36.05 18.45 -43.35
CA LEU A 11 -37.30 19.04 -43.86
C LEU A 11 -38.53 18.52 -43.09
N SER A 12 -38.55 17.23 -42.72
CA SER A 12 -39.63 16.66 -41.90
C SER A 12 -39.64 17.15 -40.44
N LYS A 13 -38.50 17.59 -39.89
CA LYS A 13 -38.44 18.26 -38.58
C LYS A 13 -38.99 19.68 -38.60
N SER A 14 -38.93 20.35 -39.75
CA SER A 14 -39.44 21.72 -39.94
C SER A 14 -40.94 21.80 -40.25
N LYS A 15 -41.58 20.68 -40.58
CA LYS A 15 -43.02 20.63 -40.89
C LYS A 15 -43.82 20.53 -39.59
N LYS A 16 -44.11 21.69 -38.98
CA LYS A 16 -45.13 21.78 -37.93
C LYS A 16 -46.48 21.27 -38.50
N PRO A 17 -47.22 20.41 -37.79
CA PRO A 17 -48.60 20.13 -38.18
C PRO A 17 -49.39 21.44 -38.14
N GLU A 18 -50.14 21.72 -39.21
CA GLU A 18 -51.16 22.76 -39.18
C GLU A 18 -52.25 22.34 -38.18
N GLU A 19 -52.09 22.75 -36.93
CA GLU A 19 -53.18 22.69 -35.97
C GLU A 19 -54.22 23.72 -36.39
N ALA A 20 -55.39 23.26 -36.80
CA ALA A 20 -56.56 24.10 -36.97
C ALA A 20 -56.89 24.75 -35.62
N THR A 21 -56.36 25.96 -35.39
CA THR A 21 -56.61 26.70 -34.16
C THR A 21 -58.05 27.21 -34.18
N SER A 22 -58.96 26.46 -33.56
CA SER A 22 -60.27 26.99 -33.25
C SER A 22 -60.08 28.20 -32.31
N LYS A 23 -60.72 29.33 -32.65
CA LYS A 23 -60.57 30.62 -31.96
C LYS A 23 -61.01 30.59 -30.48
N TYR A 24 -61.64 29.49 -30.04
CA TYR A 24 -62.13 29.29 -28.68
C TYR A 24 -61.72 27.90 -28.18
N VAL A 25 -60.77 27.86 -27.25
CA VAL A 25 -60.35 26.64 -26.54
C VAL A 25 -60.78 26.75 -25.09
N LYS A 26 -61.39 25.69 -24.52
CA LYS A 26 -61.77 25.69 -23.11
C LYS A 26 -60.50 25.67 -22.25
N ARG A 27 -60.46 26.50 -21.21
CA ARG A 27 -59.29 26.61 -20.31
C ARG A 27 -58.89 25.27 -19.68
N ALA A 28 -59.88 24.41 -19.39
CA ALA A 28 -59.64 23.06 -18.87
C ALA A 28 -58.82 22.18 -19.84
N ASP A 29 -59.08 22.27 -21.14
CA ASP A 29 -58.38 21.46 -22.15
C ASP A 29 -56.93 21.96 -22.34
N VAL A 30 -56.70 23.27 -22.23
CA VAL A 30 -55.36 23.87 -22.29
C VAL A 30 -54.52 23.48 -21.07
N GLU A 31 -55.10 23.49 -19.87
CA GLU A 31 -54.41 23.05 -18.65
C GLU A 31 -54.17 21.55 -18.63
N ALA A 32 -55.10 20.74 -19.16
CA ALA A 32 -54.91 19.31 -19.35
C ALA A 32 -53.75 19.01 -20.33
N GLN A 33 -53.64 19.76 -21.42
CA GLN A 33 -52.50 19.64 -22.35
C GLN A 33 -51.16 20.08 -21.74
N ARG A 34 -51.16 21.15 -20.93
CA ARG A 34 -49.96 21.60 -20.20
C ARG A 34 -49.49 20.57 -19.17
N THR A 35 -50.42 20.00 -18.41
CA THR A 35 -50.10 18.94 -17.43
C THR A 35 -49.63 17.67 -18.12
N ALA A 36 -50.27 17.27 -19.23
CA ALA A 36 -49.84 16.11 -20.01
C ALA A 36 -48.45 16.28 -20.64
N SER A 37 -48.15 17.46 -21.20
CA SER A 37 -46.81 17.75 -21.76
C SER A 37 -45.73 17.78 -20.67
N TYR A 38 -45.99 18.38 -19.51
CA TYR A 38 -45.08 18.37 -18.38
C TYR A 38 -44.81 16.95 -17.85
N LEU A 39 -45.85 16.12 -17.71
CA LEU A 39 -45.70 14.73 -17.28
C LEU A 39 -44.95 13.88 -18.31
N ALA A 40 -45.18 14.11 -19.60
CA ALA A 40 -44.46 13.45 -20.68
C ALA A 40 -42.97 13.84 -20.68
N GLU A 41 -42.66 15.12 -20.50
CA GLU A 41 -41.28 15.62 -20.40
C GLU A 41 -40.57 15.03 -19.18
N LYS A 42 -41.22 15.03 -18.01
CA LYS A 42 -40.68 14.42 -16.79
C LYS A 42 -40.39 12.93 -16.97
N LYS A 43 -41.32 12.19 -17.57
CA LYS A 43 -41.17 10.75 -17.84
C LYS A 43 -40.04 10.48 -18.84
N ALA A 44 -39.88 11.33 -19.86
CA ALA A 44 -38.77 11.22 -20.82
C ALA A 44 -37.40 11.45 -20.14
N LEU A 45 -37.32 12.43 -19.24
CA LEU A 45 -36.09 12.75 -18.51
C LEU A 45 -35.72 11.64 -17.51
N GLU A 46 -36.71 11.04 -16.84
CA GLU A 46 -36.50 9.87 -15.98
C GLU A 46 -36.03 8.65 -16.80
N ALA A 47 -36.66 8.35 -17.93
CA ALA A 47 -36.24 7.28 -18.82
C ALA A 47 -34.81 7.49 -19.38
N GLU A 48 -34.43 8.72 -19.71
CA GLU A 48 -33.08 9.04 -20.16
C GLU A 48 -32.03 8.83 -19.05
N ARG A 49 -32.36 9.20 -17.81
CA ARG A 49 -31.49 8.96 -16.65
C ARG A 49 -31.32 7.46 -16.37
N GLU A 50 -32.41 6.70 -16.43
CA GLU A 50 -32.37 5.24 -16.26
C GLU A 50 -31.57 4.56 -17.37
N ALA A 51 -31.73 4.98 -18.63
CA ALA A 51 -30.96 4.47 -19.75
C ALA A 51 -29.45 4.76 -19.61
N LYS A 52 -29.08 5.98 -19.17
CA LYS A 52 -27.69 6.34 -18.88
C LYS A 52 -27.10 5.51 -17.73
N ALA A 53 -27.87 5.28 -16.66
CA ALA A 53 -27.44 4.45 -15.53
C ALA A 53 -27.28 2.97 -15.93
N ALA A 54 -28.19 2.44 -16.75
CA ALA A 54 -28.09 1.08 -17.28
C ALA A 54 -26.89 0.91 -18.22
N ALA A 55 -26.65 1.87 -19.12
CA ALA A 55 -25.48 1.86 -20.00
C ALA A 55 -24.16 1.94 -19.21
N LYS A 56 -24.11 2.74 -18.14
CA LYS A 56 -22.95 2.81 -17.25
C LYS A 56 -22.69 1.49 -16.54
N ARG A 57 -23.71 0.87 -15.94
CA ARG A 57 -23.58 -0.45 -15.29
C ARG A 57 -23.08 -1.52 -16.25
N LYS A 58 -23.66 -1.59 -17.46
CA LYS A 58 -23.23 -2.53 -18.49
C LYS A 58 -21.76 -2.35 -18.87
N ARG A 59 -21.30 -1.11 -19.02
CA ARG A 59 -19.90 -0.81 -19.32
C ARG A 59 -18.96 -1.21 -18.17
N GLU A 60 -19.37 -0.98 -16.92
CA GLU A 60 -18.59 -1.40 -15.74
C GLU A 60 -18.51 -2.94 -15.62
N GLU A 61 -19.61 -3.64 -15.90
CA GLU A 61 -19.65 -5.11 -15.98
C GLU A 61 -18.76 -5.67 -17.10
N GLU A 62 -18.77 -5.06 -18.29
CA GLU A 62 -17.90 -5.46 -19.41
C GLU A 62 -16.41 -5.26 -19.08
N VAL A 63 -16.05 -4.13 -18.46
CA VAL A 63 -14.66 -3.84 -18.04
C VAL A 63 -14.21 -4.80 -16.93
N THR A 64 -15.06 -5.09 -15.95
CA THR A 64 -14.71 -6.04 -14.89
C THR A 64 -14.55 -7.47 -15.43
N ALA A 65 -15.41 -7.90 -16.35
CA ALA A 65 -15.29 -9.18 -17.03
C ALA A 65 -14.01 -9.27 -17.88
N GLU A 66 -13.66 -8.21 -18.62
CA GLU A 66 -12.42 -8.18 -19.41
C GLU A 66 -11.18 -8.27 -18.52
N ASN A 67 -11.15 -7.54 -17.40
CA ASN A 67 -10.05 -7.59 -16.44
C ASN A 67 -9.92 -8.98 -15.80
N ALA A 68 -11.04 -9.60 -15.39
CA ALA A 68 -11.03 -10.96 -14.85
C ALA A 68 -10.49 -11.97 -15.87
N ALA A 69 -10.86 -11.84 -17.15
CA ALA A 69 -10.35 -12.70 -18.21
C ALA A 69 -8.84 -12.50 -18.47
N ARG A 70 -8.33 -11.27 -18.37
CA ARG A 70 -6.89 -10.97 -18.47
C ARG A 70 -6.11 -11.56 -17.30
N GLU A 71 -6.64 -11.46 -16.09
CA GLU A 71 -6.04 -12.03 -14.88
C GLU A 71 -6.02 -13.56 -14.93
N GLU A 72 -7.09 -14.21 -15.39
CA GLU A 72 -7.15 -15.66 -15.54
C GLU A 72 -6.12 -16.17 -16.58
N LYS A 73 -5.99 -15.48 -17.72
CA LYS A 73 -4.95 -15.80 -18.72
C LYS A 73 -3.54 -15.65 -18.14
N ARG A 74 -3.29 -14.56 -17.40
CA ARG A 74 -2.00 -14.35 -16.73
C ARG A 74 -1.71 -15.41 -15.68
N ARG A 75 -2.73 -15.84 -14.92
CA ARG A 75 -2.63 -16.92 -13.93
C ARG A 75 -2.30 -18.26 -14.60
N LYS A 76 -2.99 -18.62 -15.68
CA LYS A 76 -2.70 -19.85 -16.44
C LYS A 76 -1.29 -19.87 -17.01
N LEU A 77 -0.83 -18.76 -17.59
CA LEU A 77 0.55 -18.64 -18.09
C LEU A 77 1.59 -18.74 -16.96
N ALA A 78 1.31 -18.13 -15.81
CA ALA A 78 2.18 -18.22 -14.63
C ALA A 78 2.25 -19.65 -14.10
N GLU A 79 1.11 -20.34 -14.00
CA GLU A 79 1.02 -21.73 -13.56
C GLU A 79 1.75 -22.68 -14.53
N GLU A 80 1.58 -22.49 -15.83
CA GLU A 80 2.28 -23.25 -16.87
C GLU A 80 3.80 -23.01 -16.81
N SER A 81 4.23 -21.76 -16.60
CA SER A 81 5.64 -21.43 -16.45
C SER A 81 6.25 -22.03 -15.18
N ARG A 82 5.50 -22.05 -14.06
CA ARG A 82 5.91 -22.66 -12.80
C ARG A 82 6.03 -24.18 -12.96
N ARG A 83 5.06 -24.81 -13.63
CA ARG A 83 5.10 -26.25 -13.94
C ARG A 83 6.33 -26.62 -14.77
N ARG A 84 6.64 -25.82 -15.80
CA ARG A 84 7.83 -26.03 -16.65
C ARG A 84 9.13 -25.89 -15.87
N ARG A 85 9.25 -24.90 -14.97
CA ARG A 85 10.43 -24.75 -14.10
C ARG A 85 10.60 -25.93 -13.16
N LEU A 86 9.51 -26.36 -12.52
CA LEU A 86 9.53 -27.48 -11.57
C LEU A 86 9.85 -28.82 -12.27
N GLU A 87 9.42 -28.99 -13.52
CA GLU A 87 9.81 -30.13 -14.35
C GLU A 87 11.31 -30.09 -14.72
N GLN A 88 11.83 -28.93 -15.13
CA GLN A 88 13.26 -28.74 -15.40
C GLN A 88 14.12 -28.97 -14.15
N GLU A 89 13.74 -28.44 -13.00
CA GLU A 89 14.43 -28.67 -11.73
C GLU A 89 14.42 -30.15 -11.34
N ARG A 90 13.30 -30.86 -11.54
CA ARG A 90 13.21 -32.32 -11.32
C ARG A 90 14.12 -33.09 -12.27
N GLU A 91 14.17 -32.72 -13.55
CA GLU A 91 15.07 -33.33 -14.53
C GLU A 91 16.54 -33.09 -14.19
N GLU A 92 16.89 -31.88 -13.78
CA GLU A 92 18.24 -31.52 -13.32
C GLU A 92 18.62 -32.28 -12.05
N GLU A 93 17.70 -32.42 -11.09
CA GLU A 93 17.93 -33.21 -9.88
C GLU A 93 18.13 -34.70 -10.20
N ARG A 94 17.31 -35.28 -11.10
CA ARG A 94 17.47 -36.66 -11.58
C ARG A 94 18.82 -36.83 -12.30
N ALA A 95 19.18 -35.91 -13.18
CA ALA A 95 20.46 -35.94 -13.88
C ALA A 95 21.64 -35.84 -12.91
N ARG A 96 21.54 -34.99 -11.89
CA ARG A 96 22.53 -34.83 -10.83
C ARG A 96 22.68 -36.10 -9.99
N ARG A 97 21.57 -36.73 -9.58
CA ARG A 97 21.56 -38.01 -8.84
C ARG A 97 22.15 -39.16 -9.66
N LYS A 98 21.79 -39.25 -10.95
CA LYS A 98 22.36 -40.22 -11.90
C LYS A 98 23.88 -40.04 -12.07
N ARG A 99 24.36 -38.79 -12.11
CA ARG A 99 25.81 -38.49 -12.17
C ARG A 99 26.54 -38.86 -10.88
N LEU A 100 25.86 -38.83 -9.73
CA LEU A 100 26.39 -39.16 -8.41
C LEU A 100 26.21 -40.63 -8.02
N GLY A 101 25.56 -41.45 -8.86
CA GLY A 101 25.31 -42.88 -8.58
C GLY A 101 24.30 -43.16 -7.47
N LEU A 102 23.43 -42.19 -7.15
CA LEU A 102 22.38 -42.33 -6.14
C LEU A 102 21.10 -42.96 -6.73
N PRO A 103 20.34 -43.77 -5.97
CA PRO A 103 19.05 -44.32 -6.41
C PRO A 103 18.02 -43.22 -6.75
N ASP A 104 17.13 -43.53 -7.71
CA ASP A 104 16.04 -42.64 -8.11
C ASP A 104 15.06 -42.37 -6.97
N LEU A 105 14.48 -41.16 -6.94
CA LEU A 105 13.42 -40.79 -6.00
C LEU A 105 12.14 -41.56 -6.34
N ASP A 106 11.65 -42.36 -5.40
CA ASP A 106 10.35 -43.00 -5.45
C ASP A 106 9.23 -41.93 -5.41
N GLU A 107 8.44 -41.86 -6.49
CA GLU A 107 7.36 -40.86 -6.65
C GLU A 107 6.17 -41.10 -5.70
N SER A 108 6.09 -42.26 -5.04
CA SER A 108 4.94 -42.63 -4.19
C SER A 108 4.95 -42.03 -2.77
N LYS A 109 6.00 -41.30 -2.37
CA LYS A 109 6.08 -40.60 -1.07
C LYS A 109 5.84 -39.09 -1.14
N GLY A 110 5.42 -38.58 -2.31
CA GLY A 110 5.36 -37.14 -2.59
C GLY A 110 4.01 -36.43 -2.36
N GLU A 111 2.94 -37.12 -1.95
CA GLU A 111 1.59 -36.52 -1.93
C GLU A 111 1.09 -36.01 -0.56
N SER A 112 1.97 -35.69 0.37
CA SER A 112 1.56 -35.00 1.61
C SER A 112 2.60 -34.01 2.10
N SER A 113 2.92 -32.99 1.31
CA SER A 113 3.43 -31.70 1.83
C SER A 113 3.59 -30.66 0.71
N GLU A 114 2.48 -30.24 0.10
CA GLU A 114 2.40 -28.89 -0.45
C GLU A 114 1.64 -28.01 0.53
N ASP A 115 2.31 -27.63 1.60
CA ASP A 115 2.09 -26.32 2.21
C ASP A 115 3.44 -25.62 2.19
N GLY A 116 3.53 -24.60 1.35
CA GLY A 116 4.71 -23.78 1.23
C GLY A 116 4.90 -23.01 2.53
N ASP A 117 5.84 -23.46 3.35
CA ASP A 117 6.60 -22.56 4.20
C ASP A 117 8.01 -23.13 4.38
N SER A 118 8.97 -22.38 3.86
CA SER A 118 10.40 -22.62 4.01
C SER A 118 10.82 -22.32 5.43
N ASP A 119 10.54 -23.23 6.38
CA ASP A 119 11.18 -23.21 7.70
C ASP A 119 11.19 -24.61 8.36
N LYS A 120 11.77 -25.61 7.68
CA LYS A 120 12.14 -26.89 8.33
C LYS A 120 13.34 -26.74 9.29
N SER A 121 13.81 -25.53 9.56
CA SER A 121 14.99 -25.30 10.39
C SER A 121 14.69 -25.18 11.88
N ASN A 122 13.41 -25.12 12.30
CA ASN A 122 13.02 -24.92 13.69
C ASN A 122 11.68 -25.61 14.08
N ASP A 123 11.48 -26.88 13.73
CA ASP A 123 10.32 -27.65 14.23
C ASP A 123 10.56 -28.02 15.71
N VAL A 124 9.66 -27.58 16.59
CA VAL A 124 9.73 -27.88 18.03
C VAL A 124 8.85 -29.11 18.29
N PRO A 125 9.37 -30.17 18.93
CA PRO A 125 8.61 -31.38 19.23
C PRO A 125 7.29 -31.06 19.95
N GLU A 126 6.23 -31.81 19.62
CA GLU A 126 4.88 -31.59 20.18
C GLU A 126 4.85 -31.63 21.70
N GLU A 127 5.66 -32.50 22.32
CA GLU A 127 5.77 -32.64 23.77
C GLU A 127 6.34 -31.38 24.45
N GLU A 128 7.39 -30.80 23.87
CA GLU A 128 8.00 -29.55 24.35
C GLU A 128 7.01 -28.39 24.21
N LEU A 129 6.34 -28.30 23.06
CA LEU A 129 5.38 -27.24 22.77
C LEU A 129 4.20 -27.24 23.75
N VAL A 130 3.70 -28.43 24.07
CA VAL A 130 2.61 -28.62 25.04
C VAL A 130 3.07 -28.25 26.46
N SER A 131 4.28 -28.67 26.84
CA SER A 131 4.86 -28.34 28.15
C SER A 131 5.03 -26.83 28.32
N GLU A 132 5.62 -26.16 27.34
CA GLU A 132 5.86 -24.72 27.38
C GLU A 132 4.57 -23.91 27.31
N LEU A 133 3.58 -24.30 26.49
CA LEU A 133 2.27 -23.65 26.46
C LEU A 133 1.54 -23.76 27.81
N ARG A 134 1.62 -24.92 28.48
CA ARG A 134 1.06 -25.10 29.83
C ARG A 134 1.81 -24.25 30.87
N ALA A 135 3.13 -24.17 30.77
CA ALA A 135 3.94 -23.32 31.64
C ALA A 135 3.60 -21.83 31.48
N MET A 136 3.22 -21.40 30.27
CA MET A 136 2.71 -20.05 29.98
C MET A 136 1.22 -19.87 30.35
N GLY A 137 0.56 -20.87 30.92
CA GLY A 137 -0.87 -20.82 31.28
C GLY A 137 -1.83 -20.80 30.09
N GLN A 138 -1.37 -21.20 28.90
CA GLN A 138 -2.16 -21.24 27.67
C GLN A 138 -2.68 -22.66 27.40
N PRO A 139 -3.86 -22.82 26.76
CA PRO A 139 -4.37 -24.14 26.40
C PRO A 139 -3.38 -24.91 25.51
N ALA A 140 -3.07 -26.16 25.87
CA ALA A 140 -2.13 -27.00 25.14
C ALA A 140 -2.52 -27.17 23.66
N THR A 141 -3.80 -27.34 23.38
CA THR A 141 -4.38 -27.46 22.03
C THR A 141 -5.69 -26.69 21.95
N LEU A 142 -5.95 -26.03 20.83
CA LEU A 142 -7.27 -25.45 20.51
C LEU A 142 -8.06 -26.39 19.59
N PHE A 143 -9.39 -26.22 19.53
CA PHE A 143 -10.25 -27.03 18.68
C PHE A 143 -9.84 -26.89 17.21
N ALA A 144 -9.66 -28.03 16.53
CA ALA A 144 -9.21 -28.11 15.13
C ALA A 144 -7.84 -27.43 14.82
N GLU A 145 -6.96 -27.27 15.82
CA GLU A 145 -5.62 -26.69 15.63
C GLU A 145 -4.61 -27.74 15.15
N SER A 146 -3.96 -27.51 13.99
CA SER A 146 -2.85 -28.33 13.49
C SER A 146 -1.54 -28.07 14.23
N HIS A 147 -0.55 -28.98 14.16
CA HIS A 147 0.78 -28.78 14.77
C HIS A 147 1.44 -27.48 14.30
N ALA A 148 1.40 -27.20 12.99
CA ALA A 148 1.91 -25.94 12.43
C ALA A 148 1.18 -24.69 12.98
N ALA A 149 -0.14 -24.75 13.15
CA ALA A 149 -0.91 -23.65 13.73
C ALA A 149 -0.55 -23.43 15.21
N ARG A 150 -0.38 -24.52 15.96
CA ARG A 150 0.04 -24.50 17.37
C ARG A 150 1.45 -23.96 17.54
N LEU A 151 2.37 -24.35 16.67
CA LEU A 151 3.75 -23.87 16.63
C LEU A 151 3.80 -22.37 16.31
N ARG A 152 2.99 -21.88 15.36
CA ARG A 152 2.82 -20.43 15.11
C ARG A 152 2.26 -19.69 16.34
N ARG A 153 1.27 -20.26 17.04
CA ARG A 153 0.71 -19.68 18.27
C ARG A 153 1.76 -19.61 19.37
N TYR A 154 2.49 -20.70 19.59
CA TYR A 154 3.58 -20.78 20.56
C TYR A 154 4.68 -19.75 20.26
N ARG A 155 5.16 -19.67 19.00
CA ARG A 155 6.15 -18.67 18.58
C ARG A 155 5.66 -17.24 18.85
N ARG A 156 4.41 -16.93 18.50
CA ARG A 156 3.79 -15.61 18.75
C ARG A 156 3.69 -15.26 20.24
N LEU A 157 3.46 -16.25 21.10
CA LEU A 157 3.41 -16.06 22.56
C LEU A 157 4.80 -15.89 23.17
N LYS A 158 5.80 -16.62 22.65
CA LYS A 158 7.18 -16.54 23.11
C LYS A 158 7.88 -15.26 22.66
N THR A 159 7.55 -14.75 21.47
CA THR A 159 8.03 -13.44 21.02
C THR A 159 7.41 -12.36 21.89
N ALA A 160 8.15 -11.90 22.89
CA ALA A 160 7.74 -10.77 23.71
C ALA A 160 7.57 -9.55 22.82
N VAL A 161 6.35 -9.05 22.73
CA VAL A 161 6.04 -7.84 21.97
C VAL A 161 6.18 -6.66 22.93
N THR A 162 6.99 -5.68 22.58
CA THR A 162 7.19 -4.48 23.39
C THR A 162 5.87 -3.72 23.54
N ASN A 163 5.54 -3.29 24.76
CA ASN A 163 4.39 -2.43 25.04
C ASN A 163 4.71 -0.98 24.63
N GLY A 164 4.58 -0.69 23.34
CA GLY A 164 4.77 0.65 22.77
C GLY A 164 3.67 1.02 21.77
N PRO A 165 3.67 2.26 21.25
CA PRO A 165 2.70 2.73 20.23
C PRO A 165 2.67 1.81 19.00
N ILE A 166 3.83 1.27 18.62
CA ILE A 166 3.95 0.21 17.63
C ILE A 166 4.44 -1.03 18.38
N PRO A 167 3.66 -2.12 18.41
CA PRO A 167 4.10 -3.38 18.98
C PRO A 167 5.22 -3.98 18.12
N THR A 168 6.36 -4.35 18.73
CA THR A 168 7.54 -4.87 18.03
C THR A 168 8.14 -6.07 18.74
N THR A 169 8.76 -6.98 18.00
CA THR A 169 9.52 -8.11 18.54
C THR A 169 10.99 -7.78 18.84
N LEU A 170 11.44 -6.59 18.43
CA LEU A 170 12.79 -6.10 18.69
C LEU A 170 12.94 -5.72 20.16
N GLU A 171 14.05 -6.13 20.77
CA GLU A 171 14.43 -5.64 22.09
C GLU A 171 14.85 -4.16 22.00
N LEU A 172 13.99 -3.28 22.52
CA LEU A 172 14.28 -1.86 22.60
C LEU A 172 15.49 -1.59 23.50
N VAL A 173 16.31 -0.66 23.05
CA VAL A 173 17.52 -0.13 23.69
C VAL A 173 17.18 1.12 24.51
N ASP A 174 17.91 1.34 25.61
CA ASP A 174 17.80 2.49 26.51
C ASP A 174 18.25 3.82 25.85
N GLU A 175 17.78 4.95 26.39
CA GLU A 175 18.03 6.29 25.80
C GLU A 175 19.51 6.64 25.60
N LYS A 176 20.40 6.14 26.45
CA LYS A 176 21.85 6.39 26.35
C LYS A 176 22.46 5.74 25.12
N ASP A 177 21.93 4.58 24.76
CA ASP A 177 22.47 3.70 23.71
C ASP A 177 21.69 3.86 22.40
N MET A 178 20.66 4.71 22.36
CA MET A 178 19.88 5.03 21.17
C MET A 178 20.60 5.93 20.16
N ARG A 179 21.75 6.51 20.53
CA ARG A 179 22.48 7.43 19.65
C ARG A 179 23.05 6.68 18.45
N VAL A 180 22.79 7.20 17.25
CA VAL A 180 23.32 6.64 16.00
C VAL A 180 24.51 7.46 15.50
N ASP A 181 25.53 6.77 15.01
CA ASP A 181 26.80 7.39 14.56
C ASP A 181 26.74 7.90 13.11
N GLY A 182 25.59 7.77 12.43
CA GLY A 182 25.42 8.21 11.04
C GLY A 182 25.91 7.23 9.98
N THR A 183 26.73 6.26 10.37
CA THR A 183 27.31 5.28 9.45
C THR A 183 26.57 3.95 9.51
N MET A 184 26.31 3.34 8.35
CA MET A 184 25.75 1.99 8.28
C MET A 184 26.81 0.94 8.65
N PRO A 185 26.59 0.11 9.69
CA PRO A 185 27.46 -1.01 9.99
C PRO A 185 27.44 -2.05 8.87
N LYS A 186 28.61 -2.58 8.51
CA LYS A 186 28.74 -3.64 7.50
C LYS A 186 28.47 -5.04 8.07
N ASP A 187 28.58 -5.19 9.39
CA ASP A 187 28.39 -6.46 10.08
C ASP A 187 26.90 -6.74 10.31
N SER A 188 26.48 -8.00 10.14
CA SER A 188 25.08 -8.41 10.39
C SER A 188 24.64 -8.12 11.85
N GLN A 189 25.54 -8.32 12.82
CA GLN A 189 25.26 -7.98 14.23
C GLN A 189 25.11 -6.47 14.43
N GLY A 190 25.99 -5.67 13.80
CA GLY A 190 25.91 -4.21 13.85
C GLY A 190 24.63 -3.67 13.19
N ARG A 191 24.19 -4.28 12.09
CA ARG A 191 22.93 -3.94 11.42
C ARG A 191 21.71 -4.23 12.30
N LYS A 192 21.67 -5.39 12.96
CA LYS A 192 20.62 -5.72 13.93
C LYS A 192 20.61 -4.75 15.12
N TRP A 193 21.80 -4.38 15.62
CA TRP A 193 21.92 -3.38 16.68
C TRP A 193 21.38 -2.02 16.24
N LEU A 194 21.77 -1.56 15.05
CA LEU A 194 21.29 -0.31 14.46
C LEU A 194 19.76 -0.30 14.36
N TYR A 195 19.12 -1.38 13.91
CA TYR A 195 17.67 -1.46 13.86
C TYR A 195 17.00 -1.38 15.22
N ARG A 196 17.61 -1.97 16.26
CA ARG A 196 17.12 -1.80 17.63
C ARG A 196 17.20 -0.33 18.06
N GLN A 197 18.30 0.36 17.75
CA GLN A 197 18.45 1.80 18.03
C GLN A 197 17.40 2.64 17.30
N LEU A 198 17.19 2.39 15.99
CA LEU A 198 16.19 3.08 15.18
C LEU A 198 14.76 2.81 15.70
N ALA A 199 14.43 1.56 15.98
CA ALA A 199 13.14 1.16 16.53
C ALA A 199 12.88 1.84 17.88
N SER A 200 13.86 1.87 18.78
CA SER A 200 13.78 2.62 20.05
C SER A 200 13.55 4.11 19.84
N TYR A 201 14.29 4.73 18.91
CA TYR A 201 14.14 6.16 18.62
C TYR A 201 12.75 6.51 18.12
N PHE A 202 12.25 5.81 17.10
CA PHE A 202 10.90 6.05 16.61
C PHE A 202 9.84 5.73 17.67
N THR A 203 10.04 4.69 18.48
CA THR A 203 9.12 4.37 19.59
C THR A 203 9.06 5.50 20.62
N LYS A 204 10.21 6.06 21.01
CA LYS A 204 10.29 7.23 21.91
C LYS A 204 9.57 8.44 21.31
N VAL A 205 9.85 8.78 20.05
CA VAL A 205 9.23 9.93 19.37
C VAL A 205 7.72 9.75 19.26
N LEU A 206 7.23 8.58 18.86
CA LEU A 206 5.80 8.30 18.75
C LEU A 206 5.09 8.32 20.10
N THR A 207 5.75 7.84 21.17
CA THR A 207 5.19 7.88 22.53
C THR A 207 5.05 9.33 23.01
N GLU A 208 6.06 10.17 22.79
CA GLU A 208 5.98 11.59 23.10
C GLU A 208 4.96 12.31 22.20
N TYR A 209 4.79 11.88 20.95
CA TYR A 209 3.78 12.43 20.04
C TYR A 209 2.36 12.11 20.52
N GLU A 210 2.08 10.86 20.89
CA GLU A 210 0.79 10.47 21.48
C GLU A 210 0.51 11.25 22.76
N ARG A 211 1.50 11.37 23.67
CA ARG A 211 1.36 12.15 24.92
C ARG A 211 1.07 13.63 24.67
N ALA A 212 1.80 14.27 23.74
CA ALA A 212 1.58 15.68 23.41
C ALA A 212 0.18 15.89 22.80
N MET A 213 -0.24 15.01 21.91
CA MET A 213 -1.57 15.08 21.29
C MET A 213 -2.72 14.84 22.28
N GLU A 214 -2.53 13.97 23.28
CA GLU A 214 -3.53 13.76 24.32
C GLU A 214 -3.62 14.96 25.28
N ASN A 215 -2.48 15.57 25.63
CA ASN A 215 -2.45 16.77 26.47
C ASN A 215 -3.04 18.00 25.78
N GLU A 216 -2.83 18.14 24.47
CA GLU A 216 -3.35 19.24 23.65
C GLU A 216 -4.71 18.92 23.00
N ARG A 217 -5.38 17.85 23.44
CA ARG A 217 -6.63 17.39 22.86
C ARG A 217 -7.70 18.46 22.98
N ARG A 218 -8.07 19.03 21.84
CA ARG A 218 -9.16 20.01 21.70
C ARG A 218 -10.22 19.47 20.75
N ASP A 219 -11.48 19.63 21.11
CA ASP A 219 -12.65 19.27 20.28
C ASP A 219 -12.88 20.29 19.13
N THR A 220 -11.81 20.71 18.48
CA THR A 220 -11.84 21.53 17.27
C THR A 220 -11.61 20.65 16.04
N THR A 221 -12.05 21.11 14.87
CA THR A 221 -11.78 20.40 13.60
C THR A 221 -10.27 20.23 13.40
N ALA A 222 -9.48 21.26 13.69
CA ALA A 222 -8.02 21.21 13.60
C ALA A 222 -7.42 20.16 14.55
N GLY A 223 -7.87 20.11 15.81
CA GLY A 223 -7.43 19.10 16.78
C GLY A 223 -7.76 17.66 16.35
N LYS A 224 -8.97 17.44 15.84
CA LYS A 224 -9.39 16.13 15.30
C LYS A 224 -8.54 15.70 14.09
N THR A 225 -8.25 16.62 13.17
CA THR A 225 -7.38 16.34 12.02
C THR A 225 -5.95 16.03 12.45
N ALA A 226 -5.39 16.78 13.40
CA ALA A 226 -4.05 16.54 13.92
C ALA A 226 -3.95 15.17 14.63
N TYR A 227 -4.95 14.80 15.43
CA TYR A 227 -5.02 13.49 16.08
C TYR A 227 -5.13 12.35 15.06
N ALA A 228 -5.99 12.50 14.04
CA ALA A 228 -6.11 11.53 12.95
C ALA A 228 -4.79 11.38 12.17
N ALA A 229 -4.06 12.48 11.95
CA ALA A 229 -2.75 12.46 11.30
C ALA A 229 -1.71 11.71 12.17
N MET A 230 -1.73 11.89 13.49
CA MET A 230 -0.88 11.14 14.42
C MET A 230 -1.18 9.64 14.37
N VAL A 231 -2.45 9.24 14.45
CA VAL A 231 -2.85 7.82 14.34
C VAL A 231 -2.40 7.22 13.01
N GLN A 232 -2.63 7.94 11.91
CA GLN A 232 -2.17 7.51 10.58
C GLN A 232 -0.65 7.36 10.51
N THR A 233 0.10 8.27 11.16
CA THR A 233 1.57 8.22 11.21
C THR A 233 2.04 6.91 11.85
N ARG A 234 1.43 6.53 12.97
CA ARG A 234 1.70 5.27 13.68
C ARG A 234 1.38 4.04 12.83
N GLU A 235 0.21 4.00 12.20
CA GLU A 235 -0.20 2.89 11.34
C GLU A 235 0.73 2.72 10.13
N ASN A 236 1.07 3.83 9.47
CA ASN A 236 1.97 3.83 8.32
C ASN A 236 3.42 3.46 8.68
N MET A 237 3.83 3.56 9.95
CA MET A 237 5.16 3.15 10.42
C MET A 237 5.25 1.66 10.72
N ARG A 238 4.14 0.95 10.95
CA ARG A 238 4.15 -0.50 11.24
C ARG A 238 4.93 -1.34 10.21
N PRO A 239 4.82 -1.11 8.90
CA PRO A 239 5.61 -1.84 7.91
C PRO A 239 7.12 -1.64 8.06
N LEU A 240 7.56 -0.44 8.47
CA LEU A 240 8.98 -0.17 8.70
C LEU A 240 9.53 -1.01 9.86
N PHE A 241 8.78 -1.10 10.97
CA PHE A 241 9.15 -1.94 12.10
C PHE A 241 9.21 -3.42 11.74
N ARG A 242 8.27 -3.92 10.93
CA ARG A 242 8.34 -5.29 10.40
C ARG A 242 9.58 -5.52 9.54
N LYS A 243 10.00 -4.53 8.76
CA LYS A 243 11.23 -4.62 7.97
C LYS A 243 12.49 -4.61 8.84
N PHE A 244 12.48 -3.87 9.96
CA PHE A 244 13.56 -3.94 10.96
C PHE A 244 13.63 -5.32 11.63
N GLU A 245 12.48 -5.93 11.95
CA GLU A 245 12.40 -7.28 12.52
C GLU A 245 12.91 -8.35 11.55
N ALA A 246 12.56 -8.24 10.27
CA ALA A 246 12.90 -9.21 9.24
C ALA A 246 14.30 -9.02 8.62
N ASP A 247 14.99 -7.93 8.95
CA ASP A 247 16.22 -7.50 8.26
C ASP A 247 16.06 -7.35 6.73
N ASP A 248 14.89 -6.87 6.29
CA ASP A 248 14.46 -6.78 4.89
C ASP A 248 14.26 -5.30 4.47
N LEU A 249 15.25 -4.46 4.74
CA LEU A 249 15.26 -3.07 4.30
C LEU A 249 16.48 -2.84 3.39
N ASP A 250 16.24 -2.33 2.19
CA ASP A 250 17.31 -2.06 1.22
C ASP A 250 18.34 -1.06 1.79
N ASP A 251 19.63 -1.34 1.62
CA ASP A 251 20.74 -0.52 2.13
C ASP A 251 20.66 0.94 1.61
N SER A 252 20.10 1.13 0.41
CA SER A 252 19.85 2.46 -0.18
C SER A 252 18.79 3.28 0.58
N LEU A 253 17.92 2.63 1.36
CA LEU A 253 16.96 3.27 2.25
C LEU A 253 17.53 3.39 3.68
N VAL A 254 18.25 2.37 4.15
CA VAL A 254 18.80 2.35 5.53
C VAL A 254 19.75 3.51 5.74
N ALA A 255 20.75 3.70 4.88
CA ALA A 255 21.78 4.72 5.10
C ALA A 255 21.19 6.14 5.21
N PRO A 256 20.32 6.61 4.30
CA PRO A 256 19.66 7.91 4.44
C PRO A 256 18.76 8.01 5.68
N ILE A 257 18.06 6.94 6.07
CA ILE A 257 17.24 6.96 7.30
C ILE A 257 18.12 7.15 8.54
N VAL A 258 19.30 6.52 8.59
CA VAL A 258 20.27 6.69 9.68
C VAL A 258 20.79 8.12 9.72
N GLU A 259 21.14 8.71 8.58
CA GLU A 259 21.56 10.12 8.50
C GLU A 259 20.47 11.07 9.02
N ILE A 260 19.21 10.85 8.63
CA ILE A 260 18.07 11.64 9.10
C ILE A 260 17.91 11.51 10.61
N VAL A 261 17.98 10.29 11.16
CA VAL A 261 17.83 10.05 12.60
C VAL A 261 19.00 10.66 13.39
N GLN A 262 20.22 10.59 12.88
CA GLN A 262 21.37 11.26 13.49
C GLN A 262 21.14 12.77 13.58
N ALA A 263 20.79 13.40 12.46
CA ALA A 263 20.53 14.84 12.41
C ALA A 263 19.36 15.24 13.34
N LEU A 264 18.31 14.40 13.43
CA LEU A 264 17.21 14.59 14.38
C LEU A 264 17.66 14.51 15.85
N GLN A 265 18.55 13.57 16.18
CA GLN A 265 19.10 13.42 17.54
C GLN A 265 19.97 14.62 17.93
N GLU A 266 20.71 15.18 16.97
CA GLU A 266 21.55 16.37 17.14
C GLU A 266 20.78 17.69 16.99
N ARG A 267 19.45 17.64 16.78
CA ARG A 267 18.57 18.80 16.58
C ARG A 267 18.97 19.67 15.37
N ARG A 268 19.59 19.08 14.35
CA ARG A 268 19.89 19.71 13.06
C ARG A 268 18.75 19.45 12.08
N TYR A 269 17.62 20.16 12.24
CA TYR A 269 16.39 19.84 11.48
C TYR A 269 16.47 20.19 9.99
N VAL A 270 17.29 21.18 9.60
CA VAL A 270 17.52 21.51 8.18
C VAL A 270 18.23 20.35 7.50
N ASP A 271 19.32 19.86 8.10
CA ASP A 271 20.09 18.73 7.59
C ASP A 271 19.23 17.45 7.52
N ALA A 272 18.41 17.21 8.55
CA ALA A 272 17.46 16.09 8.57
C ALA A 272 16.43 16.20 7.44
N ASN A 273 15.94 17.41 7.16
CA ASN A 273 14.99 17.64 6.09
C ASN A 273 15.63 17.47 4.71
N ASP A 274 16.86 17.93 4.53
CA ASP A 274 17.60 17.74 3.27
C ASP A 274 17.86 16.26 3.00
N GLY A 275 18.19 15.48 4.02
CA GLY A 275 18.27 14.02 3.95
C GLY A 275 16.93 13.40 3.51
N TYR A 276 15.82 13.84 4.10
CA TYR A 276 14.48 13.39 3.71
C TYR A 276 14.12 13.74 2.25
N LEU A 277 14.44 14.94 1.79
CA LEU A 277 14.19 15.36 0.40
C LEU A 277 15.01 14.53 -0.58
N ARG A 278 16.30 14.31 -0.28
CA ARG A 278 17.18 13.46 -1.09
C ARG A 278 16.64 12.04 -1.22
N LEU A 279 16.13 11.48 -0.12
CA LEU A 279 15.55 10.14 -0.09
C LEU A 279 14.22 10.05 -0.84
N SER A 280 13.30 10.98 -0.59
CA SER A 280 11.93 10.93 -1.13
C SER A 280 11.83 11.22 -2.63
N ILE A 281 12.72 12.08 -3.14
CA ILE A 281 12.81 12.41 -4.58
C ILE A 281 13.77 11.46 -5.30
N GLY A 282 14.85 11.04 -4.62
CA GLY A 282 15.96 10.31 -5.22
C GLY A 282 16.84 11.21 -6.10
N LYS A 283 17.76 10.61 -6.85
CA LYS A 283 18.64 11.30 -7.82
C LYS A 283 17.95 11.61 -9.17
N ALA A 284 16.65 11.34 -9.26
CA ALA A 284 15.91 11.47 -10.51
C ALA A 284 15.66 12.94 -10.86
N ALA A 285 16.01 13.33 -12.09
CA ALA A 285 15.74 14.69 -12.58
C ALA A 285 14.23 15.00 -12.70
N TRP A 286 13.37 13.97 -12.78
CA TRP A 286 11.90 14.10 -12.96
C TRP A 286 11.13 13.08 -12.09
N PRO A 287 10.91 13.35 -10.80
CA PRO A 287 10.44 12.33 -9.83
C PRO A 287 9.02 11.81 -10.05
N ILE A 288 8.10 12.65 -10.56
CA ILE A 288 6.68 12.31 -10.72
C ILE A 288 6.36 11.81 -12.15
N GLY A 289 7.34 11.86 -13.06
CA GLY A 289 7.12 11.68 -14.49
C GLY A 289 6.31 12.84 -15.09
N VAL A 290 6.56 13.17 -16.35
CA VAL A 290 5.80 14.20 -17.07
C VAL A 290 4.99 13.53 -18.15
N THR A 291 3.66 13.53 -18.03
CA THR A 291 2.77 13.11 -19.11
C THR A 291 2.35 14.30 -19.96
N MET A 292 2.38 14.13 -21.29
CA MET A 292 1.88 15.04 -22.35
C MET A 292 1.55 16.50 -21.94
N VAL A 293 2.57 17.32 -21.79
CA VAL A 293 2.52 18.80 -21.82
C VAL A 293 2.75 19.28 -23.26
N GLY A 294 1.68 19.58 -23.99
CA GLY A 294 1.70 20.17 -25.34
C GLY A 294 1.02 19.31 -26.42
N ILE A 295 0.51 19.98 -27.47
CA ILE A 295 -0.31 19.40 -28.55
C ILE A 295 0.52 18.49 -29.49
N HIS A 296 1.85 18.66 -29.52
CA HIS A 296 2.74 17.92 -30.42
C HIS A 296 3.62 16.94 -29.64
N GLU A 297 3.65 15.68 -30.09
CA GLU A 297 4.52 14.63 -29.58
C GLU A 297 5.94 14.78 -30.19
N ARG A 298 6.98 14.69 -29.36
CA ARG A 298 8.38 14.82 -29.79
C ARG A 298 9.18 13.60 -29.34
N SER A 299 10.13 13.13 -30.15
CA SER A 299 10.96 11.94 -29.86
C SER A 299 11.80 12.05 -28.58
N ALA A 300 12.20 13.26 -28.17
CA ALA A 300 12.89 13.49 -26.88
C ALA A 300 11.98 13.21 -25.66
N ARG A 301 10.67 13.12 -25.86
CA ARG A 301 9.65 12.92 -24.83
C ARG A 301 9.59 11.47 -24.35
N GLU A 302 9.83 10.49 -25.23
CA GLU A 302 9.90 9.06 -24.84
C GLU A 302 11.01 8.79 -23.81
N LYS A 303 12.16 9.48 -23.95
CA LYS A 303 13.26 9.41 -22.97
C LYS A 303 12.89 9.95 -21.58
N LEU A 304 11.86 10.79 -21.48
CA LEU A 304 11.32 11.34 -20.22
C LEU A 304 10.19 10.48 -19.64
N HIS A 305 9.47 9.72 -20.47
CA HIS A 305 8.38 8.86 -20.04
C HIS A 305 8.86 7.58 -19.33
N GLY A 306 10.07 7.12 -19.65
CA GLY A 306 10.72 5.94 -19.05
C GLY A 306 11.91 6.25 -18.13
N GLY A 307 12.15 7.51 -17.78
CA GLY A 307 13.27 7.89 -16.90
C GLY A 307 13.19 7.19 -15.54
N GLU A 308 14.35 6.86 -14.96
CA GLU A 308 14.48 6.26 -13.61
C GLU A 308 13.55 6.98 -12.63
N LYS A 309 12.40 6.37 -12.33
CA LYS A 309 11.56 6.82 -11.24
C LYS A 309 12.40 6.71 -9.98
N GLY A 310 12.46 7.78 -9.18
CA GLY A 310 13.14 7.72 -7.88
C GLY A 310 12.67 6.47 -7.13
N HIS A 311 13.61 5.66 -6.66
CA HIS A 311 13.39 4.32 -6.09
C HIS A 311 12.21 4.27 -5.10
N VAL A 312 12.00 5.35 -4.36
CA VAL A 312 10.92 5.55 -3.38
C VAL A 312 9.52 5.76 -3.99
N MET A 313 9.38 6.35 -5.17
CA MET A 313 8.07 6.60 -5.78
C MET A 313 7.44 5.35 -6.44
N GLY A 314 8.20 4.27 -6.57
CA GLY A 314 7.69 2.99 -7.08
C GLY A 314 6.86 2.19 -6.07
N ASP A 315 7.13 2.34 -4.77
CA ASP A 315 6.49 1.57 -3.70
C ASP A 315 5.66 2.44 -2.74
N GLU A 316 4.37 2.16 -2.66
CA GLU A 316 3.41 2.88 -1.81
C GLU A 316 3.69 2.67 -0.31
N VAL A 317 4.18 1.49 0.07
CA VAL A 317 4.51 1.19 1.47
C VAL A 317 5.69 2.06 1.91
N THR A 318 6.74 2.11 1.10
CA THR A 318 7.91 2.97 1.30
C THR A 318 7.54 4.43 1.38
N ARG A 319 6.73 4.92 0.43
CA ARG A 319 6.22 6.30 0.46
C ARG A 319 5.51 6.64 1.78
N LYS A 320 4.63 5.76 2.26
CA LYS A 320 3.83 6.01 3.48
C LYS A 320 4.69 6.11 4.74
N PHE A 321 5.64 5.20 4.96
CA PHE A 321 6.47 5.30 6.15
C PHE A 321 7.45 6.48 6.07
N LEU A 322 7.94 6.85 4.88
CA LEU A 322 8.79 8.04 4.73
C LEU A 322 8.02 9.33 5.02
N GLN A 323 6.78 9.44 4.56
CA GLN A 323 5.89 10.55 4.95
C GLN A 323 5.65 10.57 6.47
N SER A 324 5.54 9.41 7.11
CA SER A 324 5.45 9.33 8.57
C SER A 324 6.73 9.79 9.26
N ILE A 325 7.92 9.41 8.78
CA ILE A 325 9.21 9.93 9.29
C ILE A 325 9.24 11.45 9.21
N LYS A 326 8.76 12.03 8.11
CA LYS A 326 8.66 13.49 7.96
C LYS A 326 7.74 14.13 8.99
N ARG A 327 6.60 13.51 9.30
CA ARG A 327 5.69 13.97 10.37
C ARG A 327 6.35 13.90 11.75
N CYS A 328 7.08 12.81 12.02
CA CYS A 328 7.88 12.68 13.24
C CYS A 328 8.96 13.77 13.33
N LEU A 329 9.62 14.13 12.23
CA LEU A 329 10.59 15.23 12.16
C LEU A 329 9.95 16.57 12.50
N THR A 330 8.79 16.89 11.90
CA THR A 330 8.08 18.15 12.19
C THR A 330 7.63 18.23 13.65
N PHE A 331 7.18 17.10 14.23
CA PHE A 331 6.83 17.03 15.64
C PHE A 331 8.06 17.19 16.55
N ALA A 332 9.16 16.51 16.20
CA ALA A 332 10.40 16.57 16.96
C ALA A 332 10.96 17.99 17.06
N GLN A 333 10.90 18.78 15.99
CA GLN A 333 11.32 20.19 16.00
C GLN A 333 10.50 21.04 16.98
N VAL A 334 9.19 20.84 17.04
CA VAL A 334 8.32 21.58 17.98
C VAL A 334 8.58 21.14 19.42
N ARG A 335 8.75 19.83 19.64
CA ARG A 335 8.95 19.25 20.97
C ARG A 335 10.34 19.53 21.54
N TRP A 336 11.36 19.51 20.69
CA TRP A 336 12.77 19.73 21.01
C TRP A 336 13.34 20.79 20.07
N PRO A 337 13.12 22.09 20.32
CA PRO A 337 13.63 23.14 19.43
C PRO A 337 15.16 23.06 19.23
N PRO A 338 15.66 23.44 18.04
CA PRO A 338 17.09 23.49 17.78
C PRO A 338 17.76 24.55 18.65
N GLU A 339 19.04 24.34 18.95
CA GLU A 339 19.84 25.32 19.69
C GLU A 339 20.18 26.55 18.82
N ASP A 340 20.41 26.33 17.52
CA ASP A 340 20.57 27.39 16.52
C ASP A 340 19.24 27.64 15.79
N LEU A 341 18.76 28.88 15.79
CA LEU A 341 17.55 29.28 15.07
C LEU A 341 17.67 29.07 13.55
N ARG A 342 18.87 29.00 12.98
CA ARG A 342 19.06 28.67 11.55
C ARG A 342 18.68 27.24 11.21
N GLN A 343 18.64 26.38 12.21
CA GLN A 343 18.23 24.98 12.06
C GLN A 343 16.71 24.80 12.19
N LEU A 344 15.94 25.87 12.31
CA LEU A 344 14.48 25.80 12.30
C LEU A 344 14.01 25.63 10.85
N MET A 345 13.34 24.51 10.58
CA MET A 345 12.72 24.28 9.30
C MET A 345 11.36 25.00 9.28
N GLY A 346 11.21 25.97 8.38
CA GLY A 346 10.03 26.83 8.25
C GLY A 346 9.80 27.27 6.83
#